data_AF-A0A812SCL1-F1
#
_entry.id   AF-A0A812SCL1-F1
#
_cell.length_a   1.000
_cell.length_b   1.000
_cell.length_c   1.000
_cell.angle_alpha   90.00
_cell.angle_beta   90.00
_cell.angle_gamma   90.00
#
_symmetry.space_group_name_H-M   'P 1'
#
loop_
_entity.id
_entity.type
_entity.pdbx_description
1 polymer ?
#
loop_
_entity_poly.entity_id
_entity_poly.type
_entity_poly.pdbx_seq_one_letter_code
_entity_poly.pdbx_strand_id
1 'polypeptide(L)'
;MRLKRLCQNRGKEGKFKCHVDQSVHDDYTNGGEKKEWLEIALVEAIKQVGPESGPAAFKKIKAAFASRIVVVRERLQSKEREIHGEWLTEEKMVKGGEFSSMLCCILPAAATTASAHLFVRWKYDQSVKEYFIETQTKTIVKASDLTRISEIKEREDSTPALWYT
;
A
#
# COMPACT_ATOMS: atom_id res chain seq x y z
N MET A 1 7.51 21.47 -16.59
CA MET A 1 7.57 22.34 -15.39
C MET A 1 8.69 21.82 -14.47
N ARG A 2 9.45 22.66 -13.74
CA ARG A 2 10.54 22.21 -12.83
C ARG A 2 10.15 22.38 -11.36
N LEU A 3 10.43 21.38 -10.51
CA LEU A 3 10.11 21.41 -9.08
C LEU A 3 10.69 22.64 -8.36
N LYS A 4 11.93 23.01 -8.70
CA LYS A 4 12.57 24.24 -8.20
C LYS A 4 11.70 25.49 -8.34
N ARG A 5 10.91 25.62 -9.43
CA ARG A 5 10.07 26.81 -9.63
C ARG A 5 8.87 26.86 -8.68
N LEU A 6 8.39 25.71 -8.22
CA LEU A 6 7.28 25.59 -7.28
C LEU A 6 7.77 25.80 -5.84
N CYS A 7 8.93 25.23 -5.51
CA CYS A 7 9.47 25.25 -4.16
C CYS A 7 10.41 26.42 -3.87
N GLN A 8 10.82 27.22 -4.86
CA GLN A 8 11.70 28.36 -4.60
C GLN A 8 10.95 29.46 -3.84
N ASN A 9 11.49 29.85 -2.68
CA ASN A 9 11.02 31.04 -1.96
C ASN A 9 11.38 32.30 -2.78
N ARG A 10 10.36 33.06 -3.17
CA ARG A 10 10.50 34.36 -3.88
C ARG A 10 10.28 35.55 -2.94
N GLY A 11 10.28 35.28 -1.64
CA GLY A 11 10.21 36.27 -0.60
C GLY A 11 11.37 37.26 -0.63
N LYS A 12 11.10 38.51 -0.24
CA LYS A 12 12.14 39.36 0.35
C LYS A 12 12.33 38.93 1.81
N GLU A 13 13.49 39.27 2.39
CA GLU A 13 13.80 38.96 3.81
C GLU A 13 12.57 39.17 4.71
N GLY A 14 12.19 38.12 5.44
CA GLY A 14 11.06 38.13 6.37
C GLY A 14 9.67 37.79 5.80
N LYS A 15 9.49 37.59 4.48
CA LYS A 15 8.18 37.17 3.91
C LYS A 15 8.31 35.90 3.09
N PHE A 16 7.77 34.78 3.57
CA PHE A 16 7.72 33.55 2.79
C PHE A 16 6.73 33.69 1.62
N LYS A 17 7.24 33.64 0.39
CA LYS A 17 6.42 33.67 -0.84
C LYS A 17 6.77 32.48 -1.72
N CYS A 18 6.19 31.34 -1.39
CA CYS A 18 6.33 30.11 -2.15
C CYS A 18 4.98 29.70 -2.77
N HIS A 19 5.02 28.87 -3.82
CA HIS A 19 3.78 28.32 -4.37
C HIS A 19 3.25 27.13 -3.56
N VAL A 20 4.12 26.51 -2.76
CA VAL A 20 3.82 25.36 -1.89
C VAL A 20 3.90 25.79 -0.43
N ASP A 21 3.36 24.95 0.45
CA ASP A 21 3.42 25.17 1.90
C ASP A 21 4.84 25.08 2.44
N GLN A 22 5.08 25.67 3.61
CA GLN A 22 6.39 25.68 4.27
C GLN A 22 6.92 24.25 4.46
N SER A 23 6.09 23.32 4.92
CA SER A 23 6.48 21.92 5.11
C SER A 23 7.00 21.26 3.82
N VAL A 24 6.38 21.53 2.67
CA VAL A 24 6.81 20.99 1.37
C VAL A 24 8.09 21.66 0.90
N HIS A 25 8.26 22.95 1.20
CA HIS A 25 9.50 23.67 0.95
C HIS A 25 10.66 23.11 1.78
N ASP A 26 10.41 22.79 3.05
CA ASP A 26 11.40 22.21 3.94
C ASP A 26 11.80 20.80 3.46
N ASP A 27 10.81 19.96 3.11
CA ASP A 27 11.05 18.64 2.52
C ASP A 27 11.89 18.73 1.22
N TYR A 28 11.67 19.75 0.39
CA TYR A 28 12.49 20.00 -0.81
C TYR A 28 13.91 20.49 -0.47
N THR A 29 14.06 21.35 0.54
CA THR A 29 15.32 21.99 0.92
C THR A 29 16.24 21.02 1.66
N ASN A 30 15.67 20.18 2.52
CA ASN A 30 16.38 19.13 3.23
C ASN A 30 16.91 18.04 2.29
N GLY A 31 16.30 17.90 1.10
CA GLY A 31 16.75 16.95 0.09
C GLY A 31 16.45 15.50 0.46
N GLY A 32 17.29 14.58 -0.03
CA GLY A 32 17.18 13.14 0.22
C GLY A 32 15.93 12.52 -0.40
N GLU A 33 15.43 11.47 0.26
CA GLU A 33 14.28 10.69 -0.22
C GLU A 33 13.06 11.59 -0.43
N LYS A 34 12.68 12.40 0.54
CA LYS A 34 11.48 13.25 0.46
C LYS A 34 11.45 14.15 -0.78
N LYS A 35 12.60 14.62 -1.25
CA LYS A 35 12.69 15.40 -2.50
C LYS A 35 12.35 14.56 -3.73
N GLU A 36 12.85 13.33 -3.82
CA GLU A 36 12.54 12.43 -4.94
C GLU A 36 11.04 12.15 -5.02
N TRP A 37 10.37 12.07 -3.87
CA TRP A 37 8.93 11.84 -3.80
C TRP A 37 8.14 13.05 -4.31
N LEU A 38 8.62 14.27 -4.02
CA LEU A 38 8.07 15.49 -4.62
C LEU A 38 8.29 15.54 -6.14
N GLU A 39 9.40 15.00 -6.64
CA GLU A 39 9.64 14.89 -8.08
C GLU A 39 8.68 13.90 -8.74
N ILE A 40 8.44 12.74 -8.11
CA ILE A 40 7.44 11.75 -8.57
C ILE A 40 6.04 12.38 -8.59
N ALA A 41 5.63 13.04 -7.50
CA ALA A 41 4.33 13.71 -7.40
C ALA A 41 4.15 14.78 -8.50
N LEU A 42 5.22 15.52 -8.83
CA LEU A 42 5.19 16.49 -9.91
C LEU A 42 5.07 15.83 -11.29
N VAL A 43 5.81 14.75 -11.54
CA VAL A 43 5.72 14.01 -12.82
C VAL A 43 4.32 13.45 -13.02
N GLU A 44 3.71 12.90 -11.97
CA GLU A 44 2.33 12.40 -12.02
C GLU A 44 1.32 13.52 -12.26
N ALA A 45 1.48 14.67 -11.60
CA ALA A 45 0.63 15.84 -11.83
C ALA A 45 0.72 16.36 -13.28
N ILE A 46 1.93 16.36 -13.87
CA ILE A 46 2.13 16.73 -15.27
C ILE A 46 1.46 15.71 -16.20
N LYS A 47 1.60 14.41 -15.93
CA LYS A 47 0.94 13.35 -16.72
C LYS A 47 -0.58 13.47 -16.67
N GLN A 48 -1.15 13.81 -15.52
CA GLN A 48 -2.60 13.97 -15.36
C GLN A 48 -3.16 15.17 -16.13
N VAL A 49 -2.45 16.30 -16.13
CA VAL A 49 -2.92 17.53 -16.81
C VAL A 49 -2.59 17.51 -18.31
N GLY A 50 -1.54 16.80 -18.71
CA GLY A 50 -1.06 16.73 -20.08
C GLY A 50 0.04 17.76 -20.41
N PRO A 51 0.59 17.73 -21.64
CA PRO A 51 1.74 18.54 -22.04
C PRO A 51 1.38 20.01 -22.38
N GLU A 52 0.24 20.52 -21.94
CA GLU A 52 -0.20 21.87 -22.30
C GLU A 52 0.76 22.95 -21.78
N SER A 53 1.09 23.88 -22.68
CA SER A 53 1.94 25.03 -22.38
C SER A 53 1.06 26.24 -22.07
N GLY A 54 1.16 26.81 -20.87
CA GLY A 54 0.53 28.11 -20.59
C GLY A 54 0.25 28.40 -19.11
N PRO A 55 -0.24 29.62 -18.81
CA PRO A 55 -0.59 30.03 -17.44
C PRO A 55 -1.72 29.19 -16.85
N ALA A 56 -2.70 28.77 -17.67
CA ALA A 56 -3.79 27.90 -17.26
C ALA A 56 -3.29 26.50 -16.88
N ALA A 57 -2.40 25.93 -17.69
CA ALA A 57 -1.75 24.66 -17.40
C ALA A 57 -0.94 24.73 -16.11
N PHE A 58 -0.23 25.85 -15.85
CA PHE A 58 0.49 26.04 -14.60
C PHE A 58 -0.43 25.98 -13.38
N LYS A 59 -1.58 26.67 -13.42
CA LYS A 59 -2.57 26.64 -12.34
C LYS A 59 -3.14 25.24 -12.11
N LYS A 60 -3.46 24.50 -13.18
CA LYS A 60 -3.95 23.11 -13.11
C LYS A 60 -2.91 22.17 -12.52
N ILE A 61 -1.66 22.22 -13.01
CA ILE A 61 -0.56 21.37 -12.52
C ILE A 61 -0.28 21.68 -11.05
N LYS A 62 -0.32 22.95 -10.64
CA LYS A 62 -0.16 23.33 -9.23
C LYS A 62 -1.22 22.69 -8.34
N ALA A 63 -2.49 22.74 -8.75
CA ALA A 63 -3.59 22.13 -8.00
C ALA A 63 -3.46 20.60 -7.94
N ALA A 64 -3.18 19.96 -9.08
CA ALA A 64 -2.95 18.52 -9.15
C ALA A 64 -1.77 18.09 -8.27
N PHE A 65 -0.67 18.84 -8.31
CA PHE A 65 0.52 18.59 -7.49
C PHE A 65 0.21 18.65 -5.99
N ALA A 66 -0.52 19.66 -5.53
CA ALA A 66 -0.92 19.77 -4.12
C ALA A 66 -1.75 18.55 -3.68
N SER A 67 -2.71 18.11 -4.49
CA SER A 67 -3.49 16.90 -4.19
C SER A 67 -2.63 15.64 -4.17
N ARG A 68 -1.61 15.55 -5.04
CA ARG A 68 -0.77 14.37 -5.16
C ARG A 68 0.23 14.24 -4.01
N ILE A 69 0.75 15.36 -3.51
CA ILE A 69 1.63 15.37 -2.33
C ILE A 69 0.93 14.72 -1.13
N VAL A 70 -0.35 15.01 -0.89
CA VAL A 70 -1.11 14.44 0.23
C VAL A 70 -1.17 12.91 0.11
N VAL A 71 -1.58 12.41 -1.06
CA VAL A 71 -1.66 10.96 -1.32
C VAL A 71 -0.32 10.27 -1.16
N VAL A 72 0.75 10.90 -1.67
CA VAL A 72 2.11 10.37 -1.60
C VAL A 72 2.61 10.33 -0.15
N ARG A 73 2.29 11.35 0.65
CA ARG A 73 2.63 11.42 2.08
C ARG A 73 1.86 10.41 2.92
N GLU A 74 0.57 10.22 2.65
CA GLU A 74 -0.23 9.18 3.32
C GLU A 74 0.30 7.77 3.01
N ARG A 75 0.71 7.54 1.76
CA ARG A 75 1.33 6.28 1.33
C ARG A 75 2.68 6.06 2.03
N LEU A 76 3.47 7.11 2.22
CA LEU A 76 4.71 7.08 3.00
C LEU A 76 4.45 6.65 4.43
N GLN A 77 3.58 7.38 5.12
CA GLN A 77 3.26 7.09 6.51
C GLN A 77 2.70 5.68 6.67
N SER A 78 1.96 5.18 5.69
CA SER A 78 1.47 3.79 5.70
C SER A 78 2.61 2.79 5.55
N LYS A 79 3.54 3.00 4.62
CA LYS A 79 4.74 2.16 4.49
C LYS A 79 5.66 2.25 5.70
N GLU A 80 5.86 3.43 6.27
CA GLU A 80 6.66 3.59 7.48
C GLU A 80 6.03 2.83 8.64
N ARG A 81 4.71 2.88 8.80
CA ARG A 81 3.97 2.05 9.78
C ARG A 81 4.13 0.56 9.52
N GLU A 82 4.07 0.12 8.26
CA GLU A 82 4.30 -1.28 7.88
C GLU A 82 5.73 -1.73 8.22
N ILE A 83 6.74 -0.91 7.92
CA ILE A 83 8.16 -1.23 8.15
C ILE A 83 8.50 -1.22 9.64
N HIS A 84 7.98 -0.25 10.39
CA HIS A 84 8.23 -0.13 11.83
C HIS A 84 7.34 -1.05 12.68
N GLY A 85 6.48 -1.83 12.05
CA GLY A 85 5.65 -2.81 12.73
C GLY A 85 4.53 -2.19 13.56
N GLU A 86 3.85 -1.15 13.08
CA GLU A 86 2.53 -0.81 13.63
C GLU A 86 1.53 -1.86 13.12
N TRP A 87 1.48 -2.98 13.83
CA TRP A 87 0.69 -4.15 13.50
C TRP A 87 -0.79 -3.80 13.29
N LEU A 88 -1.42 -4.46 12.31
CA LEU A 88 -2.88 -4.49 12.21
C LEU A 88 -3.40 -5.22 13.46
N THR A 89 -3.83 -4.45 14.45
CA THR A 89 -4.47 -5.01 15.64
C THR A 89 -5.71 -5.81 15.22
N GLU A 90 -5.99 -6.90 15.93
CA GLU A 90 -7.16 -7.77 15.70
C GLU A 90 -8.46 -6.94 15.59
N GLU A 91 -8.58 -5.88 16.40
CA GLU A 91 -9.70 -4.93 16.34
C GLU A 91 -9.85 -4.21 14.98
N LYS A 92 -8.76 -3.86 14.31
CA LYS A 92 -8.78 -3.25 12.97
C LYS A 92 -9.14 -4.30 11.91
N MET A 93 -8.72 -5.56 12.08
CA MET A 93 -9.08 -6.65 11.18
C MET A 93 -10.58 -6.97 11.27
N VAL A 94 -11.14 -7.00 12.48
CA VAL A 94 -12.57 -7.25 12.72
C VAL A 94 -13.44 -6.10 12.19
N LYS A 95 -13.00 -4.84 12.38
CA LYS A 95 -13.73 -3.66 11.86
C LYS A 95 -13.75 -3.58 10.32
N GLY A 96 -12.81 -4.21 9.64
CA GLY A 96 -12.77 -4.29 8.18
C GLY A 96 -13.85 -5.18 7.57
N GLY A 97 -14.57 -5.98 8.36
CA GLY A 97 -15.71 -6.80 7.91
C GLY A 97 -15.37 -7.98 7.00
N GLU A 98 -14.12 -8.08 6.50
CA GLU A 98 -13.70 -9.11 5.54
C GLU A 98 -13.10 -10.37 6.18
N PHE A 99 -12.87 -10.37 7.50
CA PHE A 99 -12.24 -11.50 8.21
C PHE A 99 -13.12 -11.99 9.36
N SER A 100 -13.95 -13.00 9.07
CA SER A 100 -14.60 -13.81 10.11
C SER A 100 -13.53 -14.52 10.93
N SER A 101 -13.63 -14.50 12.26
CA SER A 101 -12.64 -15.13 13.17
C SER A 101 -12.38 -16.60 12.85
N MET A 102 -13.33 -17.26 12.19
CA MET A 102 -13.23 -18.65 11.74
C MET A 102 -12.12 -18.86 10.68
N LEU A 103 -11.83 -17.89 9.81
CA LEU A 103 -10.76 -17.99 8.80
C LEU A 103 -9.36 -17.89 9.40
N CYS A 104 -9.18 -17.15 10.51
CA CYS A 104 -7.91 -17.03 11.21
C CYS A 104 -7.45 -18.35 11.85
N CYS A 105 -8.39 -19.25 12.17
CA CYS A 105 -8.08 -20.55 12.77
C CYS A 105 -7.91 -21.68 11.75
N ILE A 106 -8.45 -21.56 10.54
CA ILE A 106 -8.43 -22.63 9.52
C ILE A 106 -7.14 -22.64 8.69
N LEU A 107 -6.51 -21.48 8.47
CA LEU A 107 -5.32 -21.35 7.62
C LEU A 107 -4.08 -22.11 8.11
N PRO A 108 -3.76 -22.22 9.42
CA PRO A 108 -2.60 -22.99 9.87
C PRO A 108 -2.74 -24.51 9.62
N ALA A 109 -3.97 -25.03 9.61
CA ALA A 109 -4.24 -26.46 9.48
C ALA A 109 -4.20 -26.95 8.02
N ALA A 110 -4.47 -26.07 7.04
CA ALA A 110 -4.43 -26.43 5.61
C ALA A 110 -3.05 -26.23 4.94
N ALA A 111 -2.12 -25.53 5.61
CA ALA A 111 -0.80 -25.20 5.05
C ALA A 111 0.24 -26.34 5.17
N THR A 112 -0.11 -27.49 5.77
CA THR A 112 0.80 -28.63 5.91
C THR A 112 0.72 -29.64 4.77
N THR A 113 -0.28 -29.57 3.89
CA THR A 113 -0.50 -30.58 2.83
C THR A 113 -0.52 -30.04 1.40
N ALA A 114 -0.52 -28.71 1.19
CA ALA A 114 -0.54 -28.13 -0.16
C ALA A 114 0.80 -27.48 -0.55
N SER A 115 1.23 -27.78 -1.78
CA SER A 115 2.50 -27.43 -2.42
C SER A 115 3.05 -26.04 -2.06
N ALA A 116 4.29 -26.01 -1.60
CA ALA A 116 5.01 -24.86 -1.02
C ALA A 116 5.22 -23.65 -1.96
N HIS A 117 4.73 -23.69 -3.20
CA HIS A 117 4.93 -22.64 -4.21
C HIS A 117 3.79 -21.61 -4.30
N LEU A 118 2.68 -21.79 -3.59
CA LEU A 118 1.54 -20.85 -3.61
C LEU A 118 1.24 -20.19 -2.26
N PHE A 119 2.00 -20.54 -1.21
CA PHE A 119 1.75 -20.00 0.13
C PHE A 119 2.81 -18.98 0.51
N VAL A 120 2.34 -17.74 0.70
CA VAL A 120 3.04 -16.71 1.49
C VAL A 120 3.37 -17.31 2.84
N ARG A 121 4.62 -17.17 3.28
CA ARG A 121 5.13 -17.82 4.49
C ARG A 121 4.64 -17.05 5.73
N TRP A 122 3.50 -17.46 6.26
CA TRP A 122 2.98 -16.96 7.53
C TRP A 122 3.95 -17.33 8.65
N LYS A 123 4.63 -16.34 9.24
CA LYS A 123 5.35 -16.53 10.49
C LYS A 123 4.39 -16.24 11.63
N TYR A 124 3.86 -17.29 12.24
CA TYR A 124 3.17 -17.20 13.52
C TYR A 124 4.22 -17.27 14.63
N ASP A 125 4.35 -16.20 15.41
CA ASP A 125 5.13 -16.23 16.64
C ASP A 125 4.18 -16.50 17.81
N GLN A 126 4.26 -17.67 18.44
CA GLN A 126 3.37 -18.01 19.57
C GLN A 126 3.53 -17.07 20.77
N SER A 127 4.61 -16.29 20.84
CA SER A 127 4.83 -15.31 21.90
C SER A 127 4.11 -13.97 21.67
N VAL A 128 3.61 -13.74 20.45
CA VAL A 128 2.95 -12.50 20.04
C VAL A 128 1.68 -12.85 19.26
N LYS A 129 0.49 -12.54 19.79
CA LYS A 129 -0.80 -12.75 19.12
C LYS A 129 -0.99 -11.78 17.94
N GLU A 130 -0.07 -11.76 16.99
CA GLU A 130 -0.10 -10.85 15.84
C GLU A 130 0.14 -11.62 14.54
N TYR A 131 -0.70 -11.35 13.54
CA TYR A 131 -0.67 -12.01 12.24
C TYR A 131 0.06 -11.15 11.22
N PHE A 132 1.03 -11.75 10.52
CA PHE A 132 1.80 -11.10 9.45
C PHE A 132 1.09 -11.26 8.11
N ILE A 133 0.85 -10.18 7.35
CA ILE A 133 0.41 -10.26 5.95
C ILE A 133 1.52 -9.73 5.05
N GLU A 134 2.21 -10.64 4.37
CA GLU A 134 3.09 -10.28 3.25
C GLU A 134 2.21 -10.06 2.01
N THR A 135 1.77 -8.82 1.77
CA THR A 135 0.97 -8.53 0.58
C THR A 135 1.87 -8.45 -0.65
N GLN A 136 2.05 -9.56 -1.37
CA GLN A 136 2.34 -9.52 -2.79
C GLN A 136 1.06 -9.78 -3.59
N THR A 137 0.58 -8.73 -4.24
CA THR A 137 -0.49 -8.69 -5.25
C THR A 137 -1.91 -9.01 -4.78
N LYS A 138 -2.78 -7.99 -4.88
CA LYS A 138 -4.25 -8.14 -4.90
C LYS A 138 -4.65 -9.03 -6.09
N THR A 139 -4.64 -10.34 -5.93
CA THR A 139 -5.42 -11.22 -6.78
C THR A 139 -6.81 -11.34 -6.15
N ILE A 140 -7.81 -10.77 -6.82
CA ILE A 140 -9.21 -10.92 -6.43
C ILE A 140 -9.57 -12.37 -6.72
N VAL A 141 -9.57 -13.22 -5.70
CA VAL A 141 -10.07 -14.59 -5.81
C VAL A 141 -11.59 -14.49 -6.01
N LYS A 142 -12.09 -14.98 -7.15
CA LYS A 142 -13.52 -14.94 -7.44
C LYS A 142 -14.23 -15.98 -6.56
N ALA A 143 -15.45 -15.68 -6.13
CA ALA A 143 -16.24 -16.60 -5.31
C ALA A 143 -16.41 -18.00 -5.97
N SER A 144 -16.39 -18.07 -7.31
CA SER A 144 -16.41 -19.31 -8.08
C SER A 144 -15.20 -20.22 -7.84
N ASP A 145 -14.04 -19.64 -7.51
CA ASP A 145 -12.81 -20.41 -7.30
C ASP A 145 -12.80 -21.02 -5.89
N LEU A 146 -13.45 -20.37 -4.91
CA LEU A 146 -13.66 -20.92 -3.57
C LEU A 146 -14.57 -22.15 -3.58
N THR A 147 -15.63 -22.15 -4.38
CA THR A 147 -16.54 -23.30 -4.52
C THR A 147 -15.83 -24.51 -5.12
N ARG A 148 -14.92 -24.25 -6.08
CA ARG A 148 -14.12 -25.31 -6.72
C ARG A 148 -13.14 -25.95 -5.75
N ILE A 149 -12.56 -25.16 -4.83
CA ILE A 149 -11.66 -25.66 -3.79
C ILE A 149 -12.42 -26.52 -2.77
N SER A 150 -13.66 -26.16 -2.40
CA SER A 150 -14.48 -27.01 -1.51
C SER A 150 -14.85 -28.35 -2.14
N GLU A 151 -15.17 -28.37 -3.44
CA GLU A 151 -15.48 -29.62 -4.17
C GLU A 151 -14.28 -30.57 -4.27
N ILE A 152 -13.07 -30.02 -4.43
CA ILE A 152 -11.83 -30.82 -4.47
C ILE A 152 -11.58 -31.48 -3.10
N LYS A 153 -11.84 -30.74 -2.01
CA LYS A 153 -11.66 -31.24 -0.65
C LYS A 153 -12.63 -32.36 -0.30
N GLU A 154 -13.90 -32.23 -0.69
CA GLU A 154 -14.89 -33.29 -0.50
C GLU A 154 -14.52 -34.56 -1.28
N ARG A 155 -13.87 -34.43 -2.46
CA ARG A 155 -13.35 -35.59 -3.20
C ARG A 155 -12.18 -36.26 -2.49
N GLU A 156 -11.23 -35.49 -1.97
CA GLU A 156 -10.08 -36.04 -1.25
C GLU A 156 -10.52 -36.79 0.03
N ASP A 157 -11.47 -36.23 0.78
CA ASP A 157 -12.01 -36.86 1.99
C ASP A 157 -12.85 -38.12 1.68
N SER A 158 -13.41 -38.21 0.46
CA SER A 158 -14.17 -39.38 0.00
C SER A 158 -13.30 -40.52 -0.57
N THR A 159 -11.99 -40.30 -0.72
CA THR A 159 -11.09 -41.32 -1.29
C THR A 159 -10.50 -42.16 -0.14
N PRO A 160 -10.94 -43.41 0.10
CA PRO A 160 -10.41 -44.22 1.19
C PRO A 160 -8.92 -44.46 0.96
N ALA A 161 -8.10 -44.12 1.95
CA ALA A 161 -6.68 -44.36 1.94
C ALA A 161 -6.42 -45.86 1.72
N LEU A 162 -5.95 -46.21 0.52
CA LEU A 162 -5.41 -47.52 0.22
C LEU A 162 -4.06 -47.62 0.94
N TRP A 163 -4.11 -48.07 2.19
CA TRP A 163 -2.92 -48.49 2.92
C TRP A 163 -2.34 -49.71 2.21
N TYR A 164 -1.22 -49.50 1.50
CA TYR A 164 -0.40 -50.57 0.95
C TYR A 164 0.14 -51.42 2.11
N THR A 165 -0.28 -52.69 2.16
CA THR A 165 0.37 -53.77 2.91
C THR A 165 1.57 -54.31 2.16
#